data_AF-A0A963G9P3-F1
#
_entry.id   AF-A0A963G9P3-F1
#
_cell.length_a   1.000
_cell.length_b   1.000
_cell.length_c   1.000
_cell.angle_alpha   90.00
_cell.angle_beta   90.00
_cell.angle_gamma   90.00
#
_symmetry.space_group_name_H-M   'P 1'
#
loop_
_entity.id
_entity.type
_entity.pdbx_description
1 polymer ?
#
loop_
_entity_poly.entity_id
_entity_poly.type
_entity_poly.pdbx_seq_one_letter_code
_entity_poly.pdbx_strand_id
1 'polypeptide(L)'
;MPVQCLRQPDRRAHIPNYRTAGIPALVGLTLVLALAGCSPPESAVARAEAHRPVRSPLSITPALVSLANAAPSSLDAAERENVVGAAVYRATCALCHGPGIAGAPRLDRREDWRQRIVAGSDTLVNHAISGYRGEHGLMPARGGNPSLGDDEVRAAVDYMLSRVSADIVPAGTALD
;
A
#
# COMPACT_ATOMS: atom_id res chain seq x y z
N MET A 1 30.08 33.07 -37.64
CA MET A 1 29.77 33.37 -36.22
C MET A 1 29.79 32.04 -35.44
N PRO A 2 30.96 31.55 -34.98
CA PRO A 2 31.03 30.31 -34.21
C PRO A 2 30.59 30.54 -32.76
N VAL A 3 29.53 29.84 -32.36
CA VAL A 3 29.01 29.81 -30.98
C VAL A 3 30.00 29.04 -30.11
N GLN A 4 30.69 29.76 -29.23
CA GLN A 4 31.63 29.18 -28.29
C GLN A 4 30.89 28.43 -27.17
N CYS A 5 31.30 27.17 -26.98
CA CYS A 5 30.99 26.32 -25.84
C CYS A 5 31.44 26.97 -24.52
N LEU A 6 30.50 27.38 -23.68
CA LEU A 6 30.79 27.67 -22.28
C LEU A 6 30.88 26.35 -21.51
N ARG A 7 32.12 25.91 -21.36
CA ARG A 7 32.63 24.86 -20.48
C ARG A 7 32.29 25.23 -19.03
N GLN A 8 31.31 24.56 -18.44
CA GLN A 8 31.04 24.69 -17.00
C GLN A 8 32.14 23.99 -16.19
N PRO A 9 32.65 24.61 -15.11
CA PRO A 9 33.63 23.99 -14.23
C PRO A 9 33.00 22.94 -13.31
N ASP A 10 33.72 21.81 -13.20
CA ASP A 10 33.48 20.67 -12.29
C ASP A 10 33.04 21.11 -10.88
N ARG A 11 31.76 20.90 -10.54
CA ARG A 11 31.33 20.90 -9.14
C ARG A 11 31.62 19.53 -8.52
N ARG A 12 32.89 19.29 -8.20
CA ARG A 12 33.25 18.30 -7.17
C ARG A 12 32.81 18.86 -5.82
N ALA A 13 31.61 18.48 -5.39
CA ALA A 13 31.15 18.75 -4.04
C ALA A 13 32.06 18.02 -3.05
N HIS A 14 32.83 18.81 -2.31
CA HIS A 14 33.64 18.37 -1.19
C HIS A 14 32.69 17.89 -0.08
N ILE A 15 32.76 16.60 0.24
CA ILE A 15 32.08 15.99 1.40
C ILE A 15 32.92 16.32 2.64
N PRO A 16 32.45 17.16 3.60
CA PRO A 16 33.13 17.30 4.86
C PRO A 16 32.91 16.05 5.72
N ASN A 17 34.01 15.37 6.02
CA ASN A 17 34.12 14.31 7.02
C ASN A 17 33.79 14.87 8.41
N TYR A 18 32.65 14.53 9.00
CA TYR A 18 32.40 14.74 10.42
C TYR A 18 33.07 13.61 11.21
N ARG A 19 34.37 13.80 11.48
CA ARG A 19 35.10 13.02 12.49
C ARG A 19 34.56 13.37 13.88
N THR A 20 33.95 12.37 14.52
CA THR A 20 34.13 12.02 15.94
C THR A 20 34.70 13.11 16.84
N ALA A 21 33.82 13.81 17.57
CA ALA A 21 34.17 14.51 18.81
C ALA A 21 33.35 13.88 19.94
N GLY A 22 34.05 13.15 20.82
CA GLY A 22 33.47 12.50 21.98
C GLY A 22 33.00 13.52 23.01
N ILE A 23 31.88 13.21 23.67
CA ILE A 23 31.48 13.85 24.93
C ILE A 23 31.42 12.73 25.98
N PRO A 24 32.28 12.76 27.02
CA PRO A 24 32.33 11.73 28.03
C PRO A 24 31.25 11.93 29.11
N ALA A 25 30.69 10.79 29.53
CA ALA A 25 30.22 10.42 30.86
C ALA A 25 29.61 11.51 31.78
N LEU A 26 28.31 11.39 32.04
CA LEU A 26 27.74 11.70 33.35
C LEU A 26 26.87 10.53 33.82
N VAL A 27 27.46 9.75 34.72
CA VAL A 27 26.83 8.78 35.60
C VAL A 27 25.85 9.52 36.50
N GLY A 28 24.59 9.09 36.52
CA GLY A 28 23.53 9.72 37.31
C GLY A 28 22.36 8.76 37.54
N LEU A 29 22.64 7.70 38.28
CA LEU A 29 21.68 6.76 38.87
C LEU A 29 20.67 7.53 39.74
N THR A 30 19.42 7.67 39.29
CA THR A 30 18.27 7.88 40.18
C THR A 30 17.15 6.91 39.82
N LEU A 31 17.24 5.75 40.47
CA LEU A 31 16.14 4.81 40.67
C LEU A 31 15.12 5.47 41.61
N VAL A 32 13.97 5.89 41.08
CA VAL A 32 12.77 6.14 41.88
C VAL A 32 11.71 5.13 41.46
N LEU A 33 11.62 4.07 42.25
CA LEU A 33 10.51 3.14 42.27
C LEU A 33 9.37 3.80 43.07
N ALA A 34 8.24 4.10 42.41
CA ALA A 34 6.99 4.40 43.10
C ALA A 34 5.84 3.70 42.36
N LEU A 35 5.52 2.51 42.87
CA LEU A 35 4.31 1.75 42.57
C LEU A 35 3.12 2.46 43.25
N ALA A 36 2.17 2.95 42.46
CA ALA A 36 0.87 3.39 42.95
C ALA A 36 -0.24 3.08 41.93
N GLY A 37 -1.18 2.23 42.35
CA GLY A 37 -2.56 2.14 41.83
C GLY A 37 -2.72 1.44 40.49
N CYS A 38 -2.96 0.13 40.45
CA CYS A 38 -4.26 -0.53 40.64
C CYS A 38 -5.31 -0.14 39.56
N SER A 39 -5.29 -0.93 38.49
CA SER A 39 -6.38 -1.48 37.66
C SER A 39 -7.59 -0.60 37.25
N PRO A 40 -7.93 -0.53 35.95
CA PRO A 40 -9.31 -0.31 35.53
C PRO A 40 -10.16 -1.55 35.84
N PRO A 41 -11.42 -1.41 36.31
CA PRO A 41 -12.30 -2.54 36.54
C PRO A 41 -12.68 -3.21 35.21
N GLU A 42 -12.26 -4.47 35.12
CA GLU A 42 -13.01 -5.63 34.64
C GLU A 42 -14.40 -5.34 34.04
N SER A 43 -14.50 -5.59 32.74
CA SER A 43 -15.51 -6.45 32.11
C SER A 43 -16.84 -6.65 32.87
N ALA A 44 -17.71 -5.64 32.85
CA ALA A 44 -19.13 -5.89 33.07
C ALA A 44 -19.74 -6.49 31.80
N VAL A 45 -19.62 -7.81 31.67
CA VAL A 45 -20.49 -8.63 30.82
C VAL A 45 -21.88 -8.59 31.47
N ALA A 46 -22.65 -7.57 31.16
CA ALA A 46 -24.06 -7.53 31.48
C ALA A 46 -24.79 -8.51 30.55
N ARG A 47 -25.26 -9.59 31.18
CA ARG A 47 -26.16 -10.57 30.62
C ARG A 47 -27.36 -9.90 29.94
N ALA A 48 -27.76 -10.55 28.86
CA ALA A 48 -29.04 -10.44 28.20
C ALA A 48 -30.20 -10.25 29.19
N GLU A 49 -30.96 -9.17 28.99
CA GLU A 49 -32.31 -9.04 29.52
C GLU A 49 -33.29 -8.95 28.35
N ALA A 50 -34.12 -9.99 28.28
CA ALA A 50 -35.43 -10.11 27.66
C ALA A 50 -35.90 -9.05 26.65
N HIS A 51 -35.98 -9.52 25.41
CA HIS A 51 -36.88 -9.03 24.37
C HIS A 51 -38.33 -8.95 24.87
N ARG A 52 -38.83 -7.74 25.14
CA ARG A 52 -40.26 -7.46 25.29
C ARG A 52 -40.80 -6.91 23.97
N PRO A 53 -41.79 -7.53 23.33
CA PRO A 53 -42.35 -6.98 22.11
C PRO A 53 -43.28 -5.82 22.48
N VAL A 54 -42.79 -4.59 22.33
CA VAL A 54 -43.68 -3.43 22.25
C VAL A 54 -44.25 -3.39 20.84
N ARG A 55 -45.46 -3.95 20.69
CA ARG A 55 -46.34 -3.66 19.57
C ARG A 55 -46.85 -2.22 19.72
N SER A 56 -46.27 -1.31 18.95
CA SER A 56 -46.89 -0.03 18.61
C SER A 56 -46.81 0.15 17.09
N PRO A 57 -47.94 0.33 16.38
CA PRO A 57 -47.93 0.61 14.95
C PRO A 57 -47.62 2.09 14.75
N LEU A 58 -46.34 2.42 14.54
CA LEU A 58 -45.94 3.74 14.04
C LEU A 58 -45.50 3.62 12.58
N SER A 59 -46.40 4.06 11.71
CA SER A 59 -46.19 4.67 10.39
C SER A 59 -44.80 4.50 9.79
N ILE A 60 -44.71 3.62 8.80
CA ILE A 60 -43.58 3.55 7.86
C ILE A 60 -43.62 4.85 7.04
N THR A 61 -42.81 5.84 7.43
CA THR A 61 -42.42 6.90 6.52
C THR A 61 -41.45 6.31 5.50
N PRO A 62 -41.55 6.65 4.20
CA PRO A 62 -40.64 6.13 3.17
C PRO A 62 -39.20 6.65 3.28
N ALA A 63 -38.86 7.38 4.36
CA ALA A 63 -37.56 8.01 4.56
C ALA A 63 -36.46 7.04 5.05
N LEU A 64 -36.78 5.80 5.41
CA LEU A 64 -35.80 4.83 5.92
C LEU A 64 -35.30 3.82 4.86
N VAL A 65 -35.74 3.93 3.61
CA VAL A 65 -35.30 3.03 2.52
C VAL A 65 -33.91 3.40 1.98
N SER A 66 -33.38 4.58 2.33
CA SER A 66 -32.15 5.12 1.74
C SER A 66 -30.85 4.80 2.49
N LEU A 67 -30.81 3.72 3.27
CA LEU A 67 -29.57 3.22 3.91
C LEU A 67 -29.20 1.78 3.51
N ALA A 68 -29.98 1.15 2.62
CA ALA A 68 -29.73 -0.22 2.16
C ALA A 68 -28.93 -0.32 0.84
N ASN A 69 -28.55 0.81 0.22
CA ASN A 69 -27.89 0.81 -1.09
C ASN A 69 -26.38 1.13 -1.03
N ALA A 70 -25.69 0.63 -0.01
CA ALA A 70 -24.26 0.33 -0.14
C ALA A 70 -24.12 -1.10 -0.67
N ALA A 71 -24.57 -1.32 -1.90
CA ALA A 71 -24.16 -2.50 -2.64
C ALA A 71 -22.62 -2.49 -2.70
N PRO A 72 -21.92 -3.63 -2.56
CA PRO A 72 -20.50 -3.66 -2.83
C PRO A 72 -20.33 -3.11 -4.24
N SER A 73 -19.55 -2.02 -4.36
CA SER A 73 -19.19 -1.46 -5.64
C SER A 73 -18.80 -2.63 -6.54
N SER A 74 -19.54 -2.81 -7.63
CA SER A 74 -19.34 -3.88 -8.59
C SER A 74 -17.84 -4.06 -8.81
N LEU A 75 -17.31 -5.25 -8.50
CA LEU A 75 -15.91 -5.58 -8.72
C LEU A 75 -15.52 -5.07 -10.11
N ASP A 76 -14.46 -4.29 -10.25
CA ASP A 76 -14.02 -3.88 -11.58
C ASP A 76 -13.66 -5.11 -12.43
N ALA A 77 -13.61 -4.93 -13.75
CA ALA A 77 -13.42 -6.04 -14.69
C ALA A 77 -12.14 -6.84 -14.41
N ALA A 78 -11.05 -6.16 -14.04
CA ALA A 78 -9.77 -6.80 -13.73
C ALA A 78 -9.83 -7.63 -12.45
N GLU A 79 -10.58 -7.19 -11.44
CA GLU A 79 -10.78 -7.99 -10.23
C GLU A 79 -11.61 -9.26 -10.50
N ARG A 80 -12.62 -9.19 -11.37
CA ARG A 80 -13.40 -10.39 -11.73
C ARG A 80 -12.57 -11.40 -12.52
N GLU A 81 -11.64 -10.92 -13.32
CA GLU A 81 -10.77 -11.76 -14.15
C GLU A 81 -9.64 -12.41 -13.32
N ASN A 82 -9.17 -11.74 -12.27
CA ASN A 82 -8.11 -12.23 -11.40
C ASN A 82 -8.41 -12.00 -9.91
N VAL A 83 -9.35 -12.79 -9.39
CA VAL A 83 -9.84 -12.71 -8.00
C VAL A 83 -8.71 -12.96 -6.99
N VAL A 84 -7.84 -13.94 -7.26
CA VAL A 84 -6.71 -14.29 -6.39
C VAL A 84 -5.73 -13.12 -6.32
N GLY A 85 -5.33 -12.60 -7.48
CA GLY A 85 -4.40 -11.48 -7.58
C GLY A 85 -4.94 -10.21 -6.92
N ALA A 86 -6.22 -9.92 -7.10
CA ALA A 86 -6.87 -8.79 -6.44
C ALA A 86 -6.88 -8.95 -4.91
N ALA A 87 -7.18 -10.14 -4.40
CA ALA A 87 -7.15 -10.43 -2.97
C ALA A 87 -5.75 -10.28 -2.36
N VAL A 88 -4.73 -10.85 -3.01
CA VAL A 88 -3.32 -10.72 -2.59
C VAL A 88 -2.86 -9.26 -2.65
N TYR A 89 -3.22 -8.55 -3.71
CA TYR A 89 -2.93 -7.12 -3.84
C TYR A 89 -3.49 -6.35 -2.65
N ARG A 90 -4.78 -6.50 -2.33
CA ARG A 90 -5.39 -5.80 -1.20
C ARG A 90 -4.75 -6.15 0.14
N ALA A 91 -4.45 -7.43 0.35
CA ALA A 91 -3.95 -7.92 1.63
C ALA A 91 -2.47 -7.54 1.88
N THR A 92 -1.65 -7.47 0.84
CA THR A 92 -0.19 -7.30 0.98
C THR A 92 0.36 -6.12 0.18
N CYS A 93 0.04 -6.03 -1.11
CA CYS A 93 0.74 -5.12 -2.03
C CYS A 93 0.24 -3.67 -1.91
N ALA A 94 -1.05 -3.48 -1.64
CA ALA A 94 -1.75 -2.20 -1.65
C ALA A 94 -1.21 -1.22 -0.61
N LEU A 95 -0.64 -1.73 0.49
CA LEU A 95 -0.02 -0.90 1.53
C LEU A 95 1.01 0.06 0.93
N CYS A 96 1.84 -0.43 0.02
CA CYS A 96 2.86 0.38 -0.64
C CYS A 96 2.39 0.90 -2.00
N HIS A 97 1.75 0.07 -2.81
CA HIS A 97 1.38 0.39 -4.20
C HIS A 97 0.07 1.17 -4.36
N GLY A 98 -0.71 1.35 -3.30
CA GLY A 98 -1.84 2.29 -3.28
C GLY A 98 -1.34 3.73 -3.13
N PRO A 99 -0.73 4.08 -1.98
CA PRO A 99 -0.24 5.44 -1.71
C PRO A 99 1.12 5.78 -2.34
N GLY A 100 1.90 4.79 -2.77
CA GLY A 100 3.26 4.98 -3.30
C GLY A 100 4.33 5.13 -2.22
N ILE A 101 4.20 4.40 -1.11
CA ILE A 101 5.16 4.45 0.00
C ILE A 101 6.55 4.07 -0.49
N ALA A 102 7.57 4.80 -0.01
CA ALA A 102 8.98 4.55 -0.32
C ALA A 102 9.29 4.46 -1.82
N GLY A 103 8.56 5.22 -2.65
CA GLY A 103 8.75 5.26 -4.11
C GLY A 103 8.16 4.06 -4.85
N ALA A 104 7.27 3.29 -4.21
CA ALA A 104 6.52 2.24 -4.88
C ALA A 104 5.65 2.83 -6.01
N PRO A 105 5.61 2.21 -7.21
CA PRO A 105 4.77 2.70 -8.29
C PRO A 105 3.30 2.56 -7.90
N ARG A 106 2.56 3.66 -8.00
CA ARG A 106 1.15 3.68 -7.61
C ARG A 106 0.27 3.05 -8.67
N LEU A 107 -0.70 2.25 -8.25
CA LEU A 107 -1.60 1.57 -9.19
C LEU A 107 -2.49 2.53 -9.97
N ASP A 108 -2.81 3.70 -9.40
CA ASP A 108 -3.62 4.74 -10.04
C ASP A 108 -2.80 5.73 -10.90
N ARG A 109 -1.48 5.54 -11.03
CA ARG A 109 -0.59 6.46 -11.74
C ARG A 109 0.17 5.76 -12.86
N ARG A 110 -0.38 5.86 -14.08
CA ARG A 110 0.22 5.26 -15.30
C ARG A 110 1.69 5.58 -15.52
N GLU A 111 2.07 6.82 -15.25
CA GLU A 111 3.43 7.28 -15.49
C GLU A 111 4.45 6.47 -14.70
N ASP A 112 4.09 6.04 -13.49
CA ASP A 112 4.95 5.22 -12.63
C ASP A 112 5.23 3.83 -13.22
N TRP A 113 4.42 3.38 -14.20
CA TRP A 113 4.45 2.05 -14.81
C TRP A 113 4.96 2.00 -16.25
N ARG A 114 5.00 3.12 -16.98
CA ARG A 114 5.35 3.14 -18.42
C ARG A 114 6.66 2.42 -18.73
N GLN A 115 7.72 2.74 -18.01
CA GLN A 115 9.04 2.11 -18.21
C GLN A 115 9.13 0.70 -17.62
N ARG A 116 8.29 0.39 -16.63
CA ARG A 116 8.30 -0.91 -15.95
C ARG A 116 7.68 -2.00 -16.82
N ILE A 117 6.60 -1.68 -17.52
CA ILE A 117 5.90 -2.62 -18.40
C ILE A 117 6.80 -3.07 -19.56
N VAL A 118 7.74 -2.23 -20.01
CA VAL A 118 8.73 -2.57 -21.04
C VAL A 118 9.63 -3.75 -20.64
N ALA A 119 9.86 -3.96 -19.33
CA ALA A 119 10.63 -5.10 -18.84
C ALA A 119 9.92 -6.46 -19.04
N GLY A 120 8.62 -6.45 -19.33
CA GLY A 120 7.78 -7.64 -19.47
C GLY A 120 7.25 -8.17 -18.13
N SER A 121 6.14 -8.91 -18.19
CA SER A 121 5.46 -9.47 -17.02
C SER A 121 6.36 -10.39 -16.21
N ASP A 122 7.06 -11.33 -16.86
CA ASP A 122 7.91 -12.32 -16.20
C ASP A 122 9.02 -11.67 -15.37
N THR A 123 9.63 -10.60 -15.89
CA THR A 123 10.65 -9.83 -15.16
C THR A 123 10.06 -9.17 -13.92
N LEU A 124 8.86 -8.58 -14.04
CA LEU A 124 8.18 -7.94 -12.91
C LEU A 124 7.76 -8.96 -11.85
N VAL A 125 7.31 -10.14 -12.26
CA VAL A 125 7.01 -11.26 -11.36
C VAL A 125 8.26 -11.72 -10.62
N ASN A 126 9.38 -11.91 -11.33
CA ASN A 126 10.65 -12.32 -10.70
C ASN A 126 11.16 -11.29 -9.70
N HIS A 127 11.06 -10.00 -10.01
CA HIS A 127 11.35 -8.90 -9.09
C HIS A 127 10.44 -8.92 -7.87
N ALA A 128 9.16 -9.21 -8.04
CA ALA A 128 8.22 -9.30 -6.92
C ALA A 128 8.50 -10.50 -6.01
N ILE A 129 8.83 -11.66 -6.58
CA ILE A 129 9.15 -12.89 -5.83
C ILE A 129 10.48 -12.73 -5.09
N SER A 130 11.53 -12.32 -5.80
CA SER A 130 12.90 -12.27 -5.26
C SER A 130 13.21 -11.00 -4.48
N GLY A 131 12.37 -9.98 -4.62
CA GLY A 131 12.66 -8.62 -4.20
C GLY A 131 13.49 -7.89 -5.27
N TYR A 132 13.39 -6.56 -5.24
CA TYR A 132 14.04 -5.70 -6.23
C TYR A 132 14.48 -4.39 -5.61
N ARG A 133 15.73 -4.00 -5.89
CA ARG A 133 16.25 -2.69 -5.53
C ARG A 133 16.37 -1.85 -6.79
N GLY A 134 15.52 -0.85 -6.90
CA GLY A 134 15.52 0.11 -8.00
C GLY A 134 16.04 1.47 -7.58
N GLU A 135 16.01 2.40 -8.53
CA GLU A 135 16.37 3.80 -8.31
C GLU A 135 15.47 4.47 -7.26
N HIS A 136 14.18 4.17 -7.29
CA HIS A 136 13.18 4.84 -6.44
C HIS A 136 12.96 4.17 -5.08
N GLY A 137 13.52 2.98 -4.83
CA GLY A 137 13.30 2.28 -3.57
C GLY A 137 13.58 0.79 -3.61
N LEU A 138 13.17 0.13 -2.52
CA LEU A 138 13.28 -1.31 -2.33
C LEU A 138 11.87 -1.92 -2.36
N MET A 139 11.66 -2.88 -3.25
CA MET A 139 10.55 -3.82 -3.19
C MET A 139 11.02 -5.07 -2.44
N PRO A 140 10.47 -5.38 -1.25
CA PRO A 140 10.84 -6.59 -0.52
C PRO A 140 10.42 -7.85 -1.27
N ALA A 141 11.13 -8.96 -1.04
CA ALA A 141 10.75 -10.27 -1.58
C ALA A 141 9.31 -10.64 -1.16
N ARG A 142 8.53 -11.12 -2.11
CA ARG A 142 7.10 -11.45 -1.97
C ARG A 142 6.27 -10.33 -1.34
N GLY A 143 6.62 -9.07 -1.64
CA GLY A 143 5.96 -7.90 -1.06
C GLY A 143 6.11 -7.78 0.47
N GLY A 144 7.08 -8.47 1.06
CA GLY A 144 7.32 -8.50 2.51
C GLY A 144 6.52 -9.59 3.24
N ASN A 145 5.74 -10.40 2.52
CA ASN A 145 5.00 -11.52 3.09
C ASN A 145 5.62 -12.86 2.64
N PRO A 146 6.44 -13.51 3.48
CA PRO A 146 7.11 -14.75 3.12
C PRO A 146 6.14 -15.95 3.00
N SER A 147 4.88 -15.79 3.41
CA SER A 147 3.87 -16.86 3.35
C SER A 147 3.19 -16.98 2.00
N LEU A 148 3.27 -15.95 1.13
CA LEU A 148 2.69 -16.01 -0.21
C LEU A 148 3.43 -17.01 -1.07
N GLY A 149 2.74 -17.84 -1.84
CA GLY A 149 3.32 -18.68 -2.89
C GLY A 149 3.73 -17.87 -4.13
N ASP A 150 4.58 -18.44 -4.99
CA ASP A 150 5.04 -17.75 -6.21
C ASP A 150 3.89 -17.46 -7.18
N ASP A 151 2.91 -18.38 -7.25
CA ASP A 151 1.72 -18.21 -8.10
C ASP A 151 0.78 -17.13 -7.56
N GLU A 152 0.70 -16.95 -6.24
CA GLU A 152 -0.07 -15.86 -5.63
C GLU A 152 0.58 -14.50 -5.91
N VAL A 153 1.92 -14.43 -5.86
CA VAL A 153 2.67 -13.23 -6.23
C VAL A 153 2.50 -12.93 -7.72
N ARG A 154 2.59 -13.94 -8.60
CA ARG A 154 2.34 -13.79 -10.03
C ARG A 154 0.94 -13.25 -10.28
N ALA A 155 -0.08 -13.86 -9.70
CA ALA A 155 -1.46 -13.43 -9.84
C ALA A 155 -1.63 -11.96 -9.40
N ALA A 156 -0.99 -11.54 -8.30
CA ALA A 156 -1.04 -10.15 -7.84
C ALA A 156 -0.40 -9.18 -8.83
N VAL A 157 0.78 -9.53 -9.39
CA VAL A 157 1.45 -8.71 -10.41
C VAL A 157 0.60 -8.61 -11.68
N ASP A 158 0.02 -9.71 -12.14
CA ASP A 158 -0.84 -9.73 -13.33
C ASP A 158 -2.09 -8.87 -13.14
N TYR A 159 -2.71 -8.94 -11.95
CA TYR A 159 -3.81 -8.05 -11.58
C TYR A 159 -3.39 -6.58 -11.61
N MET A 160 -2.20 -6.24 -11.08
CA MET A 160 -1.73 -4.86 -11.12
C MET A 160 -1.47 -4.38 -12.56
N LEU A 161 -0.90 -5.24 -13.40
CA LEU A 161 -0.65 -4.93 -14.81
C LEU A 161 -1.95 -4.77 -15.61
N SER A 162 -2.96 -5.61 -15.37
CA SER A 162 -4.27 -5.47 -16.02
C SER A 162 -4.96 -4.17 -15.58
N ARG A 163 -4.87 -3.81 -14.30
CA ARG A 163 -5.40 -2.56 -13.76
C ARG A 163 -4.75 -1.32 -14.34
N VAL A 164 -3.44 -1.35 -14.65
CA VAL A 164 -2.75 -0.19 -15.23
C VAL A 164 -2.91 -0.14 -16.75
N SER A 165 -3.09 -1.30 -17.40
CA SER A 165 -3.31 -1.40 -18.85
C SER A 165 -4.76 -1.08 -19.27
N ALA A 166 -5.72 -1.35 -18.38
CA ALA A 166 -7.16 -1.03 -18.34
C ALA A 166 -7.75 0.30 -18.94
N ASP A 167 -7.27 1.50 -18.65
CA ASP A 167 -6.01 1.83 -18.11
C ASP A 167 -5.31 2.88 -19.04
N ILE A 168 -4.10 2.50 -19.48
CA ILE A 168 -3.37 3.05 -20.63
C ILE A 168 -4.13 2.88 -21.97
N VAL A 169 -4.89 1.81 -22.17
CA VAL A 169 -5.70 1.56 -23.38
C VAL A 169 -7.17 1.79 -23.02
N PRO A 170 -7.76 2.98 -23.30
CA PRO A 170 -9.18 3.15 -23.05
C PRO A 170 -9.96 2.11 -23.84
N ALA A 171 -10.87 1.42 -23.18
CA ALA A 171 -11.83 0.50 -23.80
C ALA A 171 -12.52 1.20 -24.98
N GLY A 172 -12.02 0.96 -26.19
CA GLY A 172 -12.42 1.74 -27.37
C GLY A 172 -11.41 1.75 -28.51
N THR A 173 -10.11 1.52 -28.27
CA THR A 173 -9.18 1.25 -29.38
C THR A 173 -9.13 -0.26 -29.65
N ALA A 174 -10.23 -0.77 -30.21
CA ALA A 174 -10.14 -1.95 -31.06
C ALA A 174 -9.21 -1.58 -32.23
N LEU A 175 -8.10 -2.30 -32.33
CA LEU A 175 -7.25 -2.26 -33.52
C LEU A 175 -7.92 -3.16 -34.56
N ASP A 176 -8.76 -2.56 -35.41
CA ASP A 176 -9.08 -3.03 -36.76
C ASP A 176 -8.52 -2.01 -37.76
#